data_AF-A0A8H5I0U0-F1
#
_entry.id   AF-A0A8H5I0U0-F1
#
_cell.length_a   1.000
_cell.length_b   1.000
_cell.length_c   1.000
_cell.angle_alpha   90.00
_cell.angle_beta   90.00
_cell.angle_gamma   90.00
#
_symmetry.space_group_name_H-M   'P 1'
#
loop_
_entity.id
_entity.type
_entity.pdbx_description
1 polymer ?
#
loop_
_entity_poly.entity_id
_entity_poly.type
_entity_poly.pdbx_seq_one_letter_code
_entity_poly.pdbx_strand_id
1 'polypeptide(L)'
;MTSPTSTASASHSRLAHNKPQADLRHPHFHHEIHHPIAQPDTYEPNRLGTYREYMKVYVAEFAGTMILVIFGLGANCQVSLSTNTNVSPTPKGSYTSVGFGFAVGISLGVWVSGKISGGHINPAVGRIPPISRLKPLENISQVTLAMATFRDFPWKKVPGYVFAQLMGGLVGAAIVYANYFHAINVYEGGSGVRTLSTAGNFGTYPLDYMTNVSSFFSEFLGAAILVFVVFMVTDPGNGIPSSVVPMVLFVVLLGIAISLGMETGFAINPARDLGPRLLTAMVGYGGKVFSFRNQYWLWAGVIAPILGGITGACFYDIMFASSDVWNANHRFGRMSVSFFQ
;
A
#
# COMPACT_ATOMS: atom_id res chain seq x y z
N MET A 1 -71.07 47.54 13.41
CA MET A 1 -71.05 48.99 13.72
C MET A 1 -69.71 49.31 14.37
N THR A 2 -68.90 50.06 13.62
CA THR A 2 -67.74 50.94 13.96
C THR A 2 -67.00 50.84 15.32
N SER A 3 -65.69 50.57 15.21
CA SER A 3 -64.45 51.18 15.78
C SER A 3 -64.51 52.17 16.96
N PRO A 4 -63.45 52.30 17.82
CA PRO A 4 -62.18 53.02 17.49
C PRO A 4 -60.92 52.38 18.17
N THR A 5 -59.64 52.80 18.09
CA THR A 5 -59.00 54.12 18.31
C THR A 5 -57.47 54.07 18.03
N SER A 6 -56.94 55.10 17.35
CA SER A 6 -55.73 55.93 17.63
C SER A 6 -54.37 55.34 18.07
N THR A 7 -53.29 55.76 17.39
CA THR A 7 -52.19 56.58 17.97
C THR A 7 -51.28 57.19 16.89
N ALA A 8 -50.87 58.45 17.11
CA ALA A 8 -49.89 59.22 16.35
C ALA A 8 -48.68 59.53 17.25
N SER A 9 -47.48 59.70 16.69
CA SER A 9 -46.40 60.47 17.32
C SER A 9 -45.29 60.81 16.30
N ALA A 10 -44.84 62.06 16.33
CA ALA A 10 -43.74 62.63 15.58
C ALA A 10 -42.67 63.15 16.55
N SER A 11 -41.39 63.13 16.17
CA SER A 11 -40.39 64.05 16.73
C SER A 11 -39.18 64.26 15.79
N HIS A 12 -38.78 65.54 15.74
CA HIS A 12 -37.77 66.21 14.92
C HIS A 12 -36.31 65.88 15.33
N SER A 13 -35.29 66.02 14.46
CA SER A 13 -34.55 67.30 14.32
C SER A 13 -33.48 67.30 13.20
N ARG A 14 -33.24 68.50 12.66
CA ARG A 14 -32.42 68.88 11.49
C ARG A 14 -30.95 69.10 11.87
N LEU A 15 -30.03 69.04 10.89
CA LEU A 15 -29.27 70.21 10.38
C LEU A 15 -28.26 69.81 9.29
N ALA A 16 -28.29 70.55 8.19
CA ALA A 16 -27.30 70.55 7.12
C ALA A 16 -26.51 71.87 7.16
N HIS A 17 -25.19 71.79 7.00
CA HIS A 17 -24.33 72.95 6.75
C HIS A 17 -23.23 72.61 5.73
N ASN A 18 -22.86 73.61 4.93
CA ASN A 18 -22.25 73.49 3.61
C ASN A 18 -20.78 74.00 3.64
N LYS A 19 -19.82 73.15 3.23
CA LYS A 19 -18.46 73.34 2.62
C LYS A 19 -17.43 74.36 3.20
N PRO A 20 -16.10 74.03 3.21
CA PRO A 20 -15.26 74.18 1.99
C PRO A 20 -14.16 73.12 1.77
N GLN A 21 -13.64 73.11 0.54
CA GLN A 21 -12.52 72.31 0.01
C GLN A 21 -11.17 72.89 0.46
N ALA A 22 -10.25 72.08 0.99
CA ALA A 22 -8.80 72.29 0.90
C ALA A 22 -8.02 70.98 1.16
N ASP A 23 -7.04 70.75 0.30
CA ASP A 23 -6.14 69.60 0.11
C ASP A 23 -5.06 69.47 1.21
N LEU A 24 -4.88 68.26 1.77
CA LEU A 24 -3.59 67.81 2.35
C LEU A 24 -3.43 66.28 2.21
N ARG A 25 -2.91 65.87 1.04
CA ARG A 25 -1.93 64.80 0.78
C ARG A 25 -1.67 63.76 1.88
N HIS A 26 -2.02 62.49 1.62
CA HIS A 26 -1.15 61.31 1.84
C HIS A 26 -1.76 60.09 1.12
N PRO A 27 -1.18 59.60 0.00
CA PRO A 27 -1.59 58.33 -0.58
C PRO A 27 -0.90 57.18 0.17
N HIS A 28 -1.64 56.48 1.04
CA HIS A 28 -1.24 55.13 1.42
C HIS A 28 -1.54 54.20 0.25
N PHE A 29 -0.49 53.92 -0.52
CA PHE A 29 -0.43 52.85 -1.50
C PHE A 29 -0.73 51.51 -0.80
N HIS A 30 -1.95 50.97 -0.99
CA HIS A 30 -2.13 49.51 -0.91
C HIS A 30 -1.64 48.92 -2.22
N HIS A 31 -0.33 48.71 -2.31
CA HIS A 31 0.23 47.80 -3.29
C HIS A 31 -0.07 46.38 -2.75
N GLU A 32 -1.21 45.82 -3.14
CA GLU A 32 -1.35 44.37 -3.08
C GLU A 32 -0.23 43.80 -3.94
N ILE A 33 0.79 43.25 -3.27
CA ILE A 33 1.79 42.43 -3.92
C ILE A 33 1.03 41.17 -4.33
N HIS A 34 0.45 41.18 -5.53
CA HIS A 34 0.25 39.96 -6.28
C HIS A 34 1.65 39.39 -6.48
N HIS A 35 2.08 38.51 -5.57
CA HIS A 35 3.10 37.54 -5.95
C HIS A 35 2.50 36.82 -7.15
N PRO A 36 3.09 36.92 -8.35
CA PRO A 36 2.74 35.98 -9.40
C PRO A 36 2.94 34.61 -8.76
N ILE A 37 1.87 33.83 -8.63
CA ILE A 37 2.00 32.39 -8.45
C ILE A 37 2.87 32.00 -9.63
N ALA A 38 4.12 31.63 -9.37
CA ALA A 38 5.02 31.16 -10.40
C ALA A 38 4.21 30.12 -11.18
N GLN A 39 3.99 30.39 -12.48
CA GLN A 39 3.51 29.36 -13.39
C GLN A 39 4.40 28.14 -13.11
N PRO A 40 3.85 26.92 -12.95
CA PRO A 40 4.68 25.76 -12.63
C PRO A 40 5.80 25.74 -13.66
N ASP A 41 7.02 26.02 -13.20
CA ASP A 41 8.13 26.34 -14.08
C ASP A 41 8.22 25.23 -15.12
N THR A 42 8.23 25.61 -16.39
CA THR A 42 8.54 24.74 -17.54
C THR A 42 10.03 24.39 -17.52
N TYR A 43 10.53 23.97 -16.36
CA TYR A 43 11.88 23.51 -16.19
C TYR A 43 11.97 22.11 -16.80
N GLU A 44 12.46 22.05 -18.04
CA GLU A 44 12.97 20.83 -18.63
C GLU A 44 13.96 20.20 -17.63
N PRO A 45 13.64 19.03 -17.05
CA PRO A 45 14.48 18.46 -16.01
C PRO A 45 15.87 18.19 -16.57
N ASN A 46 16.90 18.71 -15.91
CA ASN A 46 18.27 18.36 -16.24
C ASN A 46 18.47 16.83 -16.10
N ARG A 47 19.54 16.28 -16.69
CA ARG A 47 19.78 14.81 -16.70
C ARG A 47 19.67 14.16 -15.32
N LEU A 48 20.11 14.87 -14.28
CA LEU A 48 20.01 14.42 -12.89
C LEU A 48 18.56 14.42 -12.38
N GLY A 49 17.77 15.42 -12.74
CA GLY A 49 16.34 15.50 -12.49
C GLY A 49 15.58 14.36 -13.17
N THR A 50 15.86 14.08 -14.45
CA THR A 50 15.24 12.96 -15.17
C THR A 50 15.58 11.61 -14.54
N TYR A 51 16.85 11.39 -14.17
CA TYR A 51 17.27 10.17 -13.49
C TYR A 51 16.63 10.04 -12.10
N ARG A 52 16.53 11.16 -11.37
CA ARG A 52 15.86 11.22 -10.07
C ARG A 52 14.39 10.86 -10.19
N GLU A 53 13.64 11.39 -11.17
CA GLU A 53 12.24 11.00 -11.39
C GLU A 53 12.09 9.52 -11.74
N TYR A 54 12.99 8.97 -12.55
CA TYR A 54 12.98 7.53 -12.85
C TYR A 54 13.25 6.67 -11.61
N MET A 55 14.23 7.04 -10.79
CA MET A 55 14.63 6.27 -9.61
C MET A 55 13.69 6.43 -8.42
N LYS A 56 13.05 7.59 -8.27
CA LYS A 56 12.09 7.89 -7.18
C LYS A 56 11.00 6.83 -7.06
N VAL A 57 10.52 6.32 -8.19
CA VAL A 57 9.50 5.28 -8.25
C VAL A 57 9.98 4.00 -7.54
N TYR A 58 11.20 3.54 -7.84
CA TYR A 58 11.75 2.34 -7.20
C TYR A 58 12.14 2.58 -5.74
N VAL A 59 12.64 3.77 -5.42
CA VAL A 59 12.93 4.15 -4.02
C VAL A 59 11.66 4.18 -3.18
N ALA A 60 10.54 4.63 -3.74
CA ALA A 60 9.25 4.62 -3.06
C ALA A 60 8.77 3.19 -2.78
N GLU A 61 8.89 2.27 -3.76
CA GLU A 61 8.57 0.84 -3.56
C GLU A 61 9.47 0.19 -2.51
N PHE A 62 10.77 0.46 -2.57
CA PHE A 62 11.73 0.02 -1.55
C PHE A 62 11.33 0.50 -0.15
N ALA A 63 11.07 1.80 0.01
CA ALA A 63 10.73 2.40 1.29
C ALA A 63 9.37 1.89 1.82
N GLY A 64 8.38 1.76 0.94
CA GLY A 64 7.07 1.24 1.29
C GLY A 64 7.12 -0.22 1.77
N THR A 65 7.83 -1.09 1.05
CA THR A 65 8.00 -2.49 1.48
C THR A 65 8.86 -2.61 2.75
N MET A 66 9.89 -1.75 2.90
CA MET A 66 10.68 -1.68 4.12
C MET A 66 9.81 -1.36 5.35
N ILE A 67 8.92 -0.37 5.25
CA ILE A 67 7.98 -0.01 6.33
C ILE A 67 7.04 -1.16 6.66
N LEU A 68 6.44 -1.79 5.63
CA LEU A 68 5.58 -2.96 5.81
C LEU A 68 6.30 -4.05 6.63
N VAL A 69 7.54 -4.36 6.26
CA VAL A 69 8.33 -5.41 6.91
C VAL A 69 8.79 -5.00 8.31
N ILE A 70 9.18 -3.75 8.54
CA ILE A 70 9.59 -3.28 9.87
C ILE A 70 8.46 -3.46 10.89
N PHE A 71 7.25 -2.99 10.59
CA PHE A 71 6.13 -3.08 11.53
C PHE A 71 5.64 -4.52 11.68
N GLY A 72 5.51 -5.26 10.58
CA GLY A 72 5.07 -6.64 10.61
C GLY A 72 6.02 -7.57 11.36
N LEU A 73 7.30 -7.61 10.96
CA LEU A 73 8.29 -8.49 11.61
C LEU A 73 8.66 -8.00 13.01
N GLY A 74 8.59 -6.68 13.26
CA GLY A 74 8.74 -6.12 14.60
C GLY A 74 7.67 -6.65 15.55
N ALA A 75 6.40 -6.70 15.10
CA ALA A 75 5.32 -7.30 15.87
C ALA A 75 5.51 -8.81 16.07
N ASN A 76 5.96 -9.55 15.04
CA ASN A 76 6.32 -10.96 15.18
C ASN A 76 7.38 -11.18 16.27
N CYS A 77 8.51 -10.47 16.17
CA CYS A 77 9.60 -10.58 17.14
C CYS A 77 9.14 -10.21 18.54
N GLN A 78 8.36 -9.13 18.69
CA GLN A 78 7.86 -8.71 19.99
C GLN A 78 6.98 -9.78 20.63
N VAL A 79 5.98 -10.28 19.91
CA VAL A 79 5.03 -11.26 20.43
C VAL A 79 5.71 -12.59 20.70
N SER A 80 6.51 -13.09 19.75
CA SER A 80 7.18 -14.38 19.84
C SER A 80 8.26 -14.41 20.92
N LEU A 81 9.21 -13.46 20.89
CA LEU A 81 10.37 -13.49 21.78
C LEU A 81 10.00 -13.18 23.23
N SER A 82 8.96 -12.36 23.47
CA SER A 82 8.52 -12.02 24.82
C SER A 82 7.80 -13.15 25.55
N THR A 83 7.51 -14.27 24.89
CA THR A 83 7.00 -15.48 25.56
C THR A 83 8.05 -16.13 26.47
N ASN A 84 9.34 -15.89 26.20
CA ASN A 84 10.43 -16.39 27.03
C ASN A 84 10.69 -15.40 28.17
N THR A 85 10.58 -15.88 29.41
CA THR A 85 10.75 -15.06 30.63
C THR A 85 12.18 -14.52 30.81
N ASN A 86 13.17 -15.13 30.15
CA ASN A 86 14.54 -14.61 30.11
C ASN A 86 14.69 -13.40 29.17
N VAL A 87 13.77 -13.21 28.22
CA VAL A 87 13.76 -12.06 27.29
C VAL A 87 12.90 -10.93 27.84
N SER A 88 11.70 -11.26 28.34
CA SER A 88 10.76 -10.28 28.90
C SER A 88 10.06 -10.88 30.12
N PRO A 89 9.92 -10.15 31.24
CA PRO A 89 9.24 -10.66 32.43
C PRO A 89 7.78 -11.04 32.19
N THR A 90 7.14 -10.41 31.19
CA THR A 90 5.77 -10.69 30.79
C THR A 90 5.62 -10.69 29.26
N PRO A 91 4.73 -11.52 28.69
CA PRO A 91 4.43 -11.49 27.26
C PRO A 91 3.98 -10.09 26.79
N LYS A 92 4.42 -9.69 25.60
CA LYS A 92 4.14 -8.40 24.97
C LYS A 92 3.33 -8.59 23.69
N GLY A 93 2.01 -8.58 23.85
CA GLY A 93 1.04 -8.70 22.76
C GLY A 93 0.58 -10.14 22.51
N SER A 94 -0.20 -10.30 21.45
CA SER A 94 -0.78 -11.59 21.02
C SER A 94 -0.76 -11.70 19.50
N TYR A 95 -1.29 -12.79 18.95
CA TYR A 95 -1.45 -12.94 17.50
C TYR A 95 -2.24 -11.78 16.87
N THR A 96 -3.21 -11.20 17.57
CA THR A 96 -3.91 -9.99 17.12
C THR A 96 -2.97 -8.80 16.98
N SER A 97 -1.98 -8.64 17.88
CA SER A 97 -0.95 -7.60 17.78
C SER A 97 -0.08 -7.77 16.53
N VAL A 98 0.20 -9.02 16.12
CA VAL A 98 0.86 -9.31 14.83
C VAL A 98 0.01 -8.82 13.67
N GLY A 99 -1.30 -9.14 13.67
CA GLY A 99 -2.24 -8.66 12.65
C GLY A 99 -2.25 -7.14 12.54
N PHE A 100 -2.31 -6.43 13.67
CA PHE A 100 -2.21 -4.96 13.68
C PHE A 100 -0.85 -4.46 13.17
N GLY A 101 0.26 -5.09 13.54
CA GLY A 101 1.59 -4.70 13.05
C GLY A 101 1.69 -4.75 11.53
N PHE A 102 1.22 -5.84 10.91
CA PHE A 102 1.19 -5.95 9.45
C PHE A 102 0.20 -4.96 8.81
N ALA A 103 -1.00 -4.80 9.37
CA ALA A 103 -2.01 -3.87 8.87
C ALA A 103 -1.54 -2.41 8.92
N VAL A 104 -0.89 -1.99 10.01
CA VAL A 104 -0.26 -0.66 10.10
C VAL A 104 0.87 -0.53 9.08
N GLY A 105 1.71 -1.57 8.97
CA GLY A 105 2.81 -1.60 8.02
C GLY A 105 2.38 -1.42 6.57
N ILE A 106 1.34 -2.13 6.11
CA ILE A 106 0.85 -1.99 4.73
C ILE A 106 0.25 -0.62 4.48
N SER A 107 -0.49 -0.09 5.45
CA SER A 107 -1.15 1.21 5.35
C SER A 107 -0.13 2.35 5.25
N LEU A 108 0.83 2.40 6.17
CA LEU A 108 1.93 3.37 6.15
C LEU A 108 2.82 3.19 4.92
N GLY A 109 3.10 1.94 4.53
CA GLY A 109 3.86 1.63 3.32
C GLY A 109 3.23 2.24 2.08
N VAL A 110 1.90 2.09 1.89
CA VAL A 110 1.17 2.71 0.77
C VAL A 110 1.06 4.22 0.93
N TRP A 111 0.89 4.77 2.13
CA TRP A 111 0.90 6.23 2.28
C TRP A 111 2.23 6.87 1.84
N VAL A 112 3.36 6.24 2.17
CA VAL A 112 4.69 6.72 1.81
C VAL A 112 4.97 6.58 0.31
N SER A 113 4.51 5.48 -0.29
CA SER A 113 4.88 5.12 -1.67
C SER A 113 3.82 5.48 -2.73
N GLY A 114 2.56 5.62 -2.33
CA GLY A 114 1.38 5.67 -3.20
C GLY A 114 1.40 6.81 -4.20
N LYS A 115 1.71 8.03 -3.76
CA LYS A 115 1.77 9.21 -4.64
C LYS A 115 2.91 9.18 -5.66
N ILE A 116 3.96 8.39 -5.40
CA ILE A 116 5.18 8.37 -6.23
C ILE A 116 5.16 7.18 -7.19
N SER A 117 4.76 6.01 -6.70
CA SER A 117 4.92 4.73 -7.40
C SER A 117 3.61 3.98 -7.67
N GLY A 118 2.50 4.46 -7.11
CA GLY A 118 1.25 3.69 -7.00
C GLY A 118 1.18 2.85 -5.72
N GLY A 119 2.29 2.66 -5.01
CA GLY A 119 2.35 1.97 -3.72
C GLY A 119 1.99 0.50 -3.83
N HIS A 120 2.67 -0.19 -4.76
CA HIS A 120 2.43 -1.59 -5.02
C HIS A 120 2.83 -2.44 -3.83
N ILE A 121 4.07 -2.24 -3.35
CA ILE A 121 4.73 -2.86 -2.20
C ILE A 121 4.59 -4.40 -2.12
N ASN A 122 4.18 -5.03 -3.22
CA ASN A 122 3.81 -6.44 -3.35
C ASN A 122 4.04 -6.90 -4.82
N PRO A 123 4.82 -7.97 -5.05
CA PRO A 123 4.98 -8.59 -6.37
C PRO A 123 3.82 -9.47 -6.87
N ALA A 124 2.78 -9.74 -6.08
CA ALA A 124 1.90 -10.91 -6.22
C ALA A 124 0.95 -11.05 -7.45
N VAL A 125 1.23 -10.63 -8.70
CA VAL A 125 0.47 -11.16 -9.88
C VAL A 125 1.41 -11.36 -11.07
N GLY A 126 0.96 -11.63 -12.31
CA GLY A 126 1.66 -11.85 -13.58
C GLY A 126 0.62 -12.03 -14.69
N ARG A 127 0.97 -11.79 -15.96
CA ARG A 127 0.00 -11.76 -17.09
C ARG A 127 -0.06 -13.04 -17.91
N ILE A 128 -1.30 -13.34 -18.36
CA ILE A 128 -1.65 -14.00 -19.64
C ILE A 128 -2.19 -12.92 -20.61
N PRO A 129 -1.64 -12.74 -21.83
CA PRO A 129 -1.91 -11.56 -22.68
C PRO A 129 -3.26 -11.60 -23.43
N PRO A 130 -3.95 -10.44 -23.58
CA PRO A 130 -4.40 -10.09 -24.94
C PRO A 130 -3.85 -8.77 -25.55
N ILE A 131 -3.80 -8.78 -26.88
CA ILE A 131 -3.17 -7.81 -27.78
C ILE A 131 -3.89 -6.46 -27.76
N SER A 132 -3.08 -5.40 -27.82
CA SER A 132 -3.37 -4.01 -28.23
C SER A 132 -3.50 -2.96 -27.11
N ARG A 133 -2.84 -1.84 -27.40
CA ARG A 133 -2.34 -0.76 -26.54
C ARG A 133 -3.44 0.23 -26.15
N LEU A 134 -3.45 0.74 -24.91
CA LEU A 134 -3.80 2.15 -24.59
C LEU A 134 -3.31 2.58 -23.18
N LYS A 135 -3.49 3.87 -22.87
CA LYS A 135 -2.69 4.71 -21.93
C LYS A 135 -2.80 4.33 -20.43
N PRO A 136 -1.76 4.64 -19.61
CA PRO A 136 -1.69 4.21 -18.21
C PRO A 136 -2.66 4.99 -17.32
N LEU A 137 -3.50 4.26 -16.59
CA LEU A 137 -4.16 4.74 -15.38
C LEU A 137 -3.11 4.80 -14.27
N GLU A 138 -2.45 5.94 -14.17
CA GLU A 138 -1.66 6.26 -12.98
C GLU A 138 -2.65 6.63 -11.89
N ASN A 139 -2.77 5.80 -10.85
CA ASN A 139 -2.77 6.20 -9.44
C ASN A 139 -3.37 5.10 -8.56
N ILE A 140 -2.51 4.65 -7.64
CA ILE A 140 -2.76 3.75 -6.52
C ILE A 140 -3.17 2.33 -6.93
N SER A 141 -2.31 1.37 -6.62
CA SER A 141 -2.59 -0.02 -6.89
C SER A 141 -1.65 -0.92 -6.13
N GLN A 142 -2.18 -1.86 -5.35
CA GLN A 142 -1.36 -2.94 -4.86
C GLN A 142 -1.27 -4.05 -5.88
N VAL A 143 -0.10 -4.69 -5.88
CA VAL A 143 0.28 -5.76 -6.77
C VAL A 143 0.79 -5.27 -8.13
N THR A 144 2.12 -5.04 -8.17
CA THR A 144 2.94 -5.07 -9.40
C THR A 144 2.57 -6.30 -10.17
N LEU A 145 2.75 -6.42 -11.47
CA LEU A 145 2.28 -7.60 -12.20
C LEU A 145 0.71 -7.76 -12.25
N ALA A 146 -0.13 -7.45 -11.24
CA ALA A 146 -1.61 -7.44 -11.36
C ALA A 146 -2.04 -6.30 -12.24
N MET A 147 -1.48 -5.16 -11.89
CA MET A 147 -1.59 -3.97 -12.70
C MET A 147 -1.00 -4.15 -14.09
N ALA A 148 0.08 -4.93 -14.22
CA ALA A 148 0.68 -5.18 -15.54
C ALA A 148 -0.19 -6.11 -16.39
N THR A 149 -1.09 -6.86 -15.74
CA THR A 149 -1.98 -7.83 -16.38
C THR A 149 -3.33 -7.22 -16.75
N PHE A 150 -3.93 -6.46 -15.85
CA PHE A 150 -5.33 -6.02 -15.94
C PHE A 150 -5.50 -4.51 -16.09
N ARG A 151 -4.45 -3.71 -15.91
CA ARG A 151 -4.52 -2.23 -15.84
C ARG A 151 -3.36 -1.53 -16.58
N ASP A 152 -2.82 -2.18 -17.61
CA ASP A 152 -1.79 -1.63 -18.52
C ASP A 152 -0.49 -1.09 -17.88
N PHE A 153 -0.11 -1.58 -16.70
CA PHE A 153 1.17 -1.16 -16.09
C PHE A 153 2.37 -1.58 -16.96
N PRO A 154 3.35 -0.69 -17.19
CA PRO A 154 4.46 -0.98 -18.09
C PRO A 154 5.31 -2.17 -17.62
N TRP A 155 5.31 -3.26 -18.39
CA TRP A 155 6.11 -4.47 -18.13
C TRP A 155 7.61 -4.20 -17.95
N LYS A 156 8.14 -3.17 -18.60
CA LYS A 156 9.54 -2.76 -18.44
C LYS A 156 9.89 -2.28 -17.03
N LYS A 157 8.90 -1.77 -16.26
CA LYS A 157 9.08 -1.33 -14.87
C LYS A 157 9.01 -2.49 -13.88
N VAL A 158 8.37 -3.60 -14.25
CA VAL A 158 8.10 -4.73 -13.35
C VAL A 158 9.37 -5.30 -12.70
N PRO A 159 10.45 -5.63 -13.43
CA PRO A 159 11.66 -6.17 -12.79
C PRO A 159 12.26 -5.20 -11.76
N GLY A 160 12.21 -3.90 -12.05
CA GLY A 160 12.71 -2.87 -11.13
C GLY A 160 11.85 -2.75 -9.87
N TYR A 161 10.51 -2.84 -9.99
CA TYR A 161 9.61 -2.86 -8.84
C TYR A 161 9.85 -4.09 -7.97
N VAL A 162 9.89 -5.29 -8.58
CA VAL A 162 10.12 -6.55 -7.85
C VAL A 162 11.46 -6.50 -7.12
N PHE A 163 12.52 -6.03 -7.79
CA PHE A 163 13.83 -5.86 -7.17
C PHE A 163 13.79 -4.88 -5.99
N ALA A 164 13.19 -3.70 -6.19
CA ALA A 164 13.08 -2.68 -5.14
C ALA A 164 12.30 -3.19 -3.92
N GLN A 165 11.19 -3.89 -4.13
CA GLN A 165 10.38 -4.47 -3.06
C GLN A 165 11.15 -5.57 -2.32
N LEU A 166 11.83 -6.47 -3.04
CA LEU A 166 12.65 -7.51 -2.42
C LEU A 166 13.77 -6.92 -1.57
N MET A 167 14.46 -5.89 -2.07
CA MET A 167 15.49 -5.19 -1.31
C MET A 167 14.91 -4.42 -0.12
N GLY A 168 13.74 -3.80 -0.28
CA GLY A 168 13.03 -3.14 0.82
C GLY A 168 12.68 -4.13 1.93
N GLY A 169 12.18 -5.31 1.56
CA GLY A 169 11.88 -6.38 2.52
C GLY A 169 13.12 -6.95 3.20
N LEU A 170 14.21 -7.15 2.45
CA LEU A 170 15.49 -7.58 3.00
C LEU A 170 16.04 -6.57 4.02
N VAL A 171 16.07 -5.28 3.66
CA VAL A 171 16.59 -4.21 4.54
C VAL A 171 15.67 -3.98 5.74
N GLY A 172 14.35 -3.98 5.55
CA GLY A 172 13.40 -3.89 6.65
C GLY A 172 13.57 -5.02 7.66
N ALA A 173 13.76 -6.24 7.18
CA ALA A 173 14.09 -7.37 8.04
C ALA A 173 15.45 -7.19 8.73
N ALA A 174 16.46 -6.64 8.04
CA ALA A 174 17.79 -6.43 8.62
C ALA A 174 17.73 -5.46 9.80
N ILE A 175 16.94 -4.40 9.66
CA ILE A 175 16.68 -3.42 10.73
C ILE A 175 16.01 -4.09 11.93
N VAL A 176 14.96 -4.89 11.70
CA VAL A 176 14.26 -5.62 12.78
C VAL A 176 15.18 -6.64 13.45
N TYR A 177 15.96 -7.38 12.66
CA TYR A 177 16.93 -8.33 13.18
C TYR A 177 17.98 -7.66 14.06
N ALA A 178 18.52 -6.52 13.61
CA ALA A 178 19.47 -5.73 14.40
C ALA A 178 18.83 -5.25 15.71
N ASN A 179 17.58 -4.77 15.66
CA ASN A 179 16.85 -4.33 16.84
C ASN A 179 16.61 -5.46 17.86
N TYR A 180 16.30 -6.67 17.39
CA TYR A 180 16.00 -7.83 18.24
C TYR A 180 17.20 -8.79 18.42
N PHE A 181 18.41 -8.43 17.98
CA PHE A 181 19.55 -9.34 17.94
C PHE A 181 19.83 -9.99 19.30
N HIS A 182 19.88 -9.18 20.36
CA HIS A 182 20.11 -9.67 21.72
C HIS A 182 18.96 -10.52 22.25
N ALA A 183 17.72 -10.10 22.01
CA ALA A 183 16.53 -10.85 22.42
C ALA A 183 16.50 -12.24 21.76
N ILE A 184 16.86 -12.33 20.47
CA ILE A 184 16.94 -13.61 19.78
C ILE A 184 18.07 -14.49 20.35
N ASN A 185 19.25 -13.92 20.63
CA ASN A 185 20.34 -14.69 21.23
C ASN A 185 19.95 -15.27 22.60
N VAL A 186 19.22 -14.50 23.43
CA VAL A 186 18.70 -15.01 24.71
C VAL A 186 17.64 -16.08 24.47
N TYR A 187 16.72 -15.86 23.54
CA TYR A 187 15.64 -16.80 23.22
C TYR A 187 16.16 -18.15 22.72
N GLU A 188 17.15 -18.13 21.83
CA GLU A 188 17.75 -19.31 21.20
C GLU A 188 18.85 -19.95 22.06
N GLY A 189 19.21 -19.35 23.21
CA GLY A 189 20.19 -19.92 24.15
C GLY A 189 21.65 -19.66 23.81
N GLY A 190 21.97 -18.67 22.97
CA GLY A 190 23.34 -18.26 22.73
C GLY A 190 23.55 -17.44 21.45
N SER A 191 24.69 -16.76 21.38
CA SER A 191 25.14 -16.11 20.15
C SER A 191 25.47 -17.15 19.08
N GLY A 192 24.79 -17.08 17.94
CA GLY A 192 25.03 -17.96 16.79
C GLY A 192 24.07 -19.15 16.69
N VAL A 193 23.16 -19.34 17.64
CA VAL A 193 22.07 -20.32 17.52
C VAL A 193 20.92 -19.69 16.74
N ARG A 194 20.56 -20.30 15.60
CA ARG A 194 19.55 -19.80 14.66
C ARG A 194 18.69 -20.95 14.14
N THR A 195 17.56 -21.18 14.79
CA THR A 195 16.63 -22.27 14.45
C THR A 195 15.45 -21.83 13.61
N LEU A 196 14.69 -22.78 13.05
CA LEU A 196 13.46 -22.46 12.32
C LEU A 196 12.39 -21.78 13.20
N SER A 197 12.46 -21.92 14.53
CA SER A 197 11.54 -21.28 15.47
C SER A 197 11.59 -19.76 15.33
N THR A 198 12.76 -19.14 15.52
CA THR A 198 12.89 -17.69 15.32
C THR A 198 13.00 -17.27 13.86
N ALA A 199 13.33 -18.17 12.93
CA ALA A 199 13.19 -17.89 11.50
C ALA A 199 11.75 -17.56 11.12
N GLY A 200 10.77 -18.17 11.82
CA GLY A 200 9.34 -17.89 11.67
C GLY A 200 8.94 -16.46 12.05
N ASN A 201 9.79 -15.71 12.75
CA ASN A 201 9.55 -14.28 12.98
C ASN A 201 9.79 -13.43 11.73
N PHE A 202 10.56 -13.95 10.76
CA PHE A 202 10.99 -13.23 9.55
C PHE A 202 10.29 -13.72 8.28
N GLY A 203 10.11 -15.04 8.13
CA GLY A 203 9.38 -15.67 7.03
C GLY A 203 8.20 -16.50 7.53
N THR A 204 7.37 -16.98 6.61
CA THR A 204 6.19 -17.77 6.96
C THR A 204 6.48 -19.27 6.98
N TYR A 205 5.91 -19.99 7.94
CA TYR A 205 6.01 -21.45 8.00
C TYR A 205 4.65 -21.98 8.43
N PRO A 206 4.06 -22.92 7.68
CA PRO A 206 2.75 -23.48 7.98
C PRO A 206 2.82 -24.38 9.21
N LEU A 207 1.70 -24.49 9.91
CA LEU A 207 1.56 -25.39 11.04
C LEU A 207 1.68 -26.87 10.61
N ASP A 208 2.08 -27.73 11.55
CA ASP A 208 2.49 -29.09 11.22
C ASP A 208 1.38 -29.92 10.57
N TYR A 209 0.14 -29.72 10.97
CA TYR A 209 -1.03 -30.42 10.42
C TYR A 209 -1.42 -29.97 9.01
N MET A 210 -0.89 -28.86 8.51
CA MET A 210 -1.24 -28.34 7.19
C MET A 210 -0.58 -29.19 6.10
N THR A 211 -1.39 -29.74 5.18
CA THR A 211 -0.85 -30.38 3.97
C THR A 211 -0.31 -29.33 3.01
N ASN A 212 0.51 -29.74 2.02
CA ASN A 212 0.99 -28.82 0.99
C ASN A 212 -0.17 -28.18 0.19
N VAL A 213 -1.21 -28.96 -0.11
CA VAL A 213 -2.39 -28.47 -0.85
C VAL A 213 -3.17 -27.45 -0.02
N SER A 214 -3.43 -27.76 1.26
CA SER A 214 -4.12 -26.85 2.17
C SER A 214 -3.32 -25.56 2.36
N SER A 215 -1.99 -25.66 2.47
CA SER A 215 -1.12 -24.50 2.62
C SER A 215 -1.14 -23.61 1.38
N PHE A 216 -1.11 -24.21 0.20
CA PHE A 216 -1.24 -23.50 -1.07
C PHE A 216 -2.58 -22.79 -1.16
N PHE A 217 -3.67 -23.47 -0.81
CA PHE A 217 -5.02 -22.90 -0.85
C PHE A 217 -5.18 -21.71 0.11
N SER A 218 -4.63 -21.80 1.32
CA SER A 218 -4.70 -20.72 2.32
C SER A 218 -4.02 -19.43 1.82
N GLU A 219 -2.80 -19.56 1.26
CA GLU A 219 -2.07 -18.42 0.66
C GLU A 219 -2.76 -17.88 -0.60
N PHE A 220 -3.30 -18.76 -1.44
CA PHE A 220 -4.09 -18.40 -2.62
C PHE A 220 -5.33 -17.59 -2.22
N LEU A 221 -6.09 -18.06 -1.23
CA LEU A 221 -7.33 -17.44 -0.77
C LEU A 221 -7.06 -16.05 -0.18
N GLY A 222 -6.05 -15.94 0.69
CA GLY A 222 -5.66 -14.65 1.28
C GLY A 222 -5.25 -13.62 0.22
N ALA A 223 -4.44 -14.04 -0.76
CA ALA A 223 -4.03 -13.15 -1.85
C ALA A 223 -5.20 -12.79 -2.78
N ALA A 224 -6.11 -13.72 -3.07
CA ALA A 224 -7.31 -13.44 -3.87
C ALA A 224 -8.19 -12.38 -3.23
N ILE A 225 -8.46 -12.48 -1.92
CA ILE A 225 -9.24 -11.50 -1.18
C ILE A 225 -8.53 -10.15 -1.16
N LEU A 226 -7.21 -10.13 -0.89
CA LEU A 226 -6.42 -8.90 -0.89
C LEU A 226 -6.53 -8.17 -2.23
N VAL A 227 -6.27 -8.86 -3.35
CA VAL A 227 -6.29 -8.24 -4.69
C VAL A 227 -7.71 -7.85 -5.10
N PHE A 228 -8.71 -8.66 -4.78
CA PHE A 228 -10.11 -8.30 -5.02
C PHE A 228 -10.48 -6.96 -4.37
N VAL A 229 -10.16 -6.78 -3.08
CA VAL A 229 -10.45 -5.52 -2.36
C VAL A 229 -9.62 -4.36 -2.90
N VAL A 230 -8.36 -4.61 -3.29
CA VAL A 230 -7.51 -3.59 -3.94
C VAL A 230 -8.16 -3.11 -5.24
N PHE A 231 -8.62 -4.02 -6.09
CA PHE A 231 -9.27 -3.66 -7.35
C PHE A 231 -10.55 -2.87 -7.10
N MET A 232 -11.34 -3.29 -6.11
CA MET A 232 -12.55 -2.58 -5.70
C MET A 232 -12.27 -1.16 -5.22
N VAL A 233 -11.29 -0.97 -4.34
CA VAL A 233 -11.00 0.36 -3.76
C VAL A 233 -10.28 1.30 -4.73
N THR A 234 -9.64 0.76 -5.76
CA THR A 234 -8.89 1.54 -6.76
C THR A 234 -9.68 1.77 -8.05
N ASP A 235 -10.86 1.15 -8.20
CA ASP A 235 -11.78 1.39 -9.31
C ASP A 235 -12.44 2.78 -9.16
N PRO A 236 -12.18 3.73 -10.08
CA PRO A 236 -12.81 5.05 -10.02
C PRO A 236 -14.34 5.01 -10.09
N GLY A 237 -14.92 3.97 -10.71
CA GLY A 237 -16.37 3.78 -10.83
C GLY A 237 -17.07 3.54 -9.49
N ASN A 238 -16.33 3.12 -8.45
CA ASN A 238 -16.88 2.96 -7.10
C ASN A 238 -16.89 4.27 -6.30
N GLY A 239 -16.31 5.35 -6.82
CA GLY A 239 -16.31 6.66 -6.17
C GLY A 239 -15.54 6.73 -4.85
N ILE A 240 -14.63 5.77 -4.60
CA ILE A 240 -13.84 5.73 -3.36
C ILE A 240 -12.65 6.70 -3.49
N PRO A 241 -12.48 7.67 -2.57
CA PRO A 241 -11.36 8.60 -2.63
C PRO A 241 -10.02 7.88 -2.45
N SER A 242 -9.05 8.19 -3.32
CA SER A 242 -7.69 7.67 -3.29
C SER A 242 -6.98 7.83 -1.94
N SER A 243 -7.34 8.85 -1.15
CA SER A 243 -6.79 9.09 0.20
C SER A 243 -7.21 8.03 1.23
N VAL A 244 -8.30 7.32 0.99
CA VAL A 244 -8.86 6.30 1.88
C VAL A 244 -8.29 4.91 1.59
N VAL A 245 -7.71 4.70 0.41
CA VAL A 245 -7.14 3.39 0.00
C VAL A 245 -6.21 2.80 1.06
N PRO A 246 -5.23 3.52 1.64
CA PRO A 246 -4.37 2.98 2.69
C PRO A 246 -5.13 2.46 3.92
N MET A 247 -6.27 3.06 4.26
CA MET A 247 -7.11 2.62 5.38
C MET A 247 -7.91 1.37 5.04
N VAL A 248 -8.39 1.23 3.81
CA VAL A 248 -9.02 -0.03 3.36
C VAL A 248 -8.02 -1.18 3.36
N LEU A 249 -6.78 -0.89 2.98
CA LEU A 249 -5.68 -1.86 2.99
C LEU A 249 -5.30 -2.31 4.40
N PHE A 250 -5.35 -1.39 5.37
CA PHE A 250 -5.28 -1.73 6.79
C PHE A 250 -6.38 -2.72 7.17
N VAL A 251 -7.63 -2.42 6.83
CA VAL A 251 -8.80 -3.24 7.21
C VAL A 251 -8.73 -4.63 6.60
N VAL A 252 -8.47 -4.75 5.29
CA VAL A 252 -8.41 -6.05 4.63
C VAL A 252 -7.23 -6.88 5.13
N LEU A 253 -6.06 -6.28 5.35
CA LEU A 253 -4.90 -7.04 5.84
C LEU A 253 -5.09 -7.47 7.28
N LEU A 254 -5.68 -6.62 8.13
CA LEU A 254 -6.03 -7.00 9.50
C LEU A 254 -7.03 -8.16 9.48
N GLY A 255 -8.07 -8.07 8.65
CA GLY A 255 -9.09 -9.11 8.47
C GLY A 255 -8.48 -10.45 8.04
N ILE A 256 -7.59 -10.44 7.04
CA ILE A 256 -6.86 -11.63 6.60
C ILE A 256 -6.00 -12.18 7.75
N ALA A 257 -5.23 -11.34 8.43
CA ALA A 257 -4.34 -11.80 9.48
C ALA A 257 -5.12 -12.46 10.62
N ILE A 258 -6.19 -11.85 11.12
CA ILE A 258 -6.96 -12.36 12.27
C ILE A 258 -7.91 -13.51 11.94
N SER A 259 -8.25 -13.70 10.65
CA SER A 259 -9.23 -14.72 10.24
C SER A 259 -8.63 -15.90 9.48
N LEU A 260 -7.54 -15.68 8.73
CA LEU A 260 -6.95 -16.68 7.84
C LEU A 260 -5.46 -16.94 8.12
N GLY A 261 -4.83 -16.13 8.96
CA GLY A 261 -3.37 -16.13 9.06
C GLY A 261 -2.75 -17.21 9.94
N MET A 262 -3.51 -17.86 10.83
CA MET A 262 -2.97 -18.84 11.79
C MET A 262 -2.29 -20.03 11.10
N GLU A 263 -2.86 -20.52 10.01
CA GLU A 263 -2.45 -21.78 9.39
C GLU A 263 -1.09 -21.70 8.69
N THR A 264 -0.85 -20.60 7.98
CA THR A 264 0.34 -20.41 7.12
C THR A 264 1.15 -19.15 7.41
N GLY A 265 0.64 -18.22 8.22
CA GLY A 265 1.30 -16.94 8.48
C GLY A 265 1.05 -15.86 7.40
N PHE A 266 0.05 -16.08 6.53
CA PHE A 266 -0.44 -15.12 5.51
C PHE A 266 0.70 -14.46 4.73
N ALA A 267 1.50 -15.25 4.02
CA ALA A 267 2.61 -14.74 3.23
C ALA A 267 2.12 -13.67 2.25
N ILE A 268 1.13 -14.02 1.40
CA ILE A 268 0.33 -13.23 0.41
C ILE A 268 1.05 -12.15 -0.42
N ASN A 269 2.35 -11.96 -0.19
CA ASN A 269 3.23 -10.95 -0.72
C ASN A 269 4.64 -11.56 -0.81
N PRO A 270 5.07 -11.94 -2.02
CA PRO A 270 6.36 -12.55 -2.26
C PRO A 270 7.55 -11.75 -1.71
N ALA A 271 7.51 -10.41 -1.74
CA ALA A 271 8.62 -9.59 -1.25
C ALA A 271 8.70 -9.55 0.29
N ARG A 272 7.54 -9.59 0.96
CA ARG A 272 7.42 -9.64 2.43
C ARG A 272 7.85 -11.00 3.00
N ASP A 273 7.97 -12.04 2.18
CA ASP A 273 8.45 -13.35 2.59
C ASP A 273 9.87 -13.65 2.08
N LEU A 274 10.12 -13.52 0.77
CA LEU A 274 11.41 -13.82 0.17
C LEU A 274 12.54 -12.88 0.64
N GLY A 275 12.27 -11.57 0.76
CA GLY A 275 13.26 -10.60 1.24
C GLY A 275 13.79 -10.95 2.64
N PRO A 276 12.93 -11.13 3.63
CA PRO A 276 13.33 -11.58 4.97
C PRO A 276 13.96 -12.99 5.00
N ARG A 277 13.58 -13.91 4.11
CA ARG A 277 14.27 -15.22 3.98
C ARG A 277 15.71 -15.08 3.50
N LEU A 278 15.95 -14.20 2.54
CA LEU A 278 17.32 -13.88 2.10
C LEU A 278 18.14 -13.37 3.28
N LEU A 279 17.59 -12.48 4.10
CA LEU A 279 18.25 -12.04 5.32
C LEU A 279 18.57 -13.21 6.25
N THR A 280 17.56 -14.00 6.64
CA THR A 280 17.76 -15.10 7.59
C THR A 280 18.82 -16.08 7.10
N ALA A 281 18.86 -16.38 5.80
CA ALA A 281 19.93 -17.19 5.21
C ALA A 281 21.33 -16.57 5.42
N MET A 282 21.47 -15.25 5.29
CA MET A 282 22.75 -14.52 5.47
C MET A 282 23.18 -14.42 6.93
N VAL A 283 22.25 -14.34 7.88
CA VAL A 283 22.56 -14.08 9.32
C VAL A 283 22.62 -15.35 10.18
N GLY A 284 22.81 -16.51 9.56
CA GLY A 284 23.15 -17.75 10.26
C GLY A 284 22.07 -18.83 10.29
N TYR A 285 20.85 -18.58 9.80
CA TYR A 285 19.83 -19.64 9.68
C TYR A 285 20.15 -20.61 8.52
N GLY A 286 20.97 -20.18 7.55
CA GLY A 286 21.46 -20.99 6.43
C GLY A 286 20.36 -21.39 5.43
N GLY A 287 20.68 -22.33 4.54
CA GLY A 287 19.79 -22.75 3.44
C GLY A 287 18.49 -23.45 3.87
N LYS A 288 18.34 -23.82 5.15
CA LYS A 288 17.16 -24.51 5.68
C LYS A 288 15.88 -23.70 5.53
N VAL A 289 15.99 -22.36 5.54
CA VAL A 289 14.85 -21.45 5.34
C VAL A 289 14.23 -21.55 3.94
N PHE A 290 15.00 -22.06 2.97
CA PHE A 290 14.54 -22.32 1.61
C PHE A 290 14.18 -23.80 1.39
N SER A 291 14.91 -24.74 1.98
CA SER A 291 14.62 -26.17 1.81
C SER A 291 13.41 -26.66 2.62
N PHE A 292 12.88 -25.85 3.53
CA PHE A 292 11.72 -26.20 4.34
C PHE A 292 10.53 -26.67 3.48
N ARG A 293 9.96 -27.84 3.82
CA ARG A 293 8.84 -28.52 3.14
C ARG A 293 8.90 -28.41 1.61
N ASN A 294 10.01 -28.86 1.04
CA ASN A 294 10.23 -28.95 -0.40
C ASN A 294 10.02 -27.59 -1.09
N GLN A 295 10.74 -26.56 -0.63
CA GLN A 295 10.67 -25.20 -1.18
C GLN A 295 9.31 -24.51 -0.94
N TYR A 296 8.75 -24.63 0.27
CA TYR A 296 7.50 -23.98 0.70
C TYR A 296 7.42 -22.51 0.29
N TRP A 297 8.52 -21.77 0.50
CA TRP A 297 8.62 -20.36 0.15
C TRP A 297 8.26 -20.09 -1.32
N LEU A 298 8.57 -21.01 -2.23
CA LEU A 298 8.36 -20.83 -3.66
C LEU A 298 6.91 -21.18 -4.03
N TRP A 299 6.47 -22.40 -3.76
CA TRP A 299 5.17 -22.85 -4.25
C TRP A 299 4.00 -22.25 -3.45
N ALA A 300 4.14 -22.06 -2.13
CA ALA A 300 3.13 -21.40 -1.30
C ALA A 300 3.42 -19.92 -1.10
N GLY A 301 4.67 -19.52 -0.83
CA GLY A 301 4.98 -18.11 -0.56
C GLY A 301 5.02 -17.19 -1.78
N VAL A 302 5.24 -17.75 -2.98
CA VAL A 302 5.34 -16.97 -4.24
C VAL A 302 4.23 -17.34 -5.23
N ILE A 303 4.13 -18.61 -5.61
CA ILE A 303 3.23 -19.06 -6.69
C ILE A 303 1.76 -18.95 -6.27
N ALA A 304 1.39 -19.41 -5.08
CA ALA A 304 0.00 -19.31 -4.60
C ALA A 304 -0.51 -17.86 -4.51
N PRO A 305 0.24 -16.89 -3.95
CA PRO A 305 -0.17 -15.49 -3.95
C PRO A 305 -0.31 -14.90 -5.36
N ILE A 306 0.57 -15.26 -6.29
CA ILE A 306 0.47 -14.83 -7.69
C ILE A 306 -0.84 -15.32 -8.31
N LEU A 307 -1.13 -16.61 -8.17
CA LEU A 307 -2.34 -17.20 -8.74
C LEU A 307 -3.61 -16.69 -8.04
N GLY A 308 -3.58 -16.55 -6.72
CA GLY A 308 -4.66 -15.99 -5.92
C GLY A 308 -4.98 -14.56 -6.35
N GLY A 309 -3.96 -13.72 -6.49
CA GLY A 309 -4.10 -12.36 -6.96
C GLY A 309 -4.71 -12.27 -8.37
N ILE A 310 -4.29 -13.15 -9.30
CA ILE A 310 -4.90 -13.24 -10.64
C ILE A 310 -6.39 -13.56 -10.52
N THR A 311 -6.74 -14.56 -9.71
CA THR A 311 -8.14 -14.96 -9.52
C THR A 311 -8.97 -13.84 -8.90
N GLY A 312 -8.46 -13.15 -7.88
CA GLY A 312 -9.14 -12.02 -7.25
C GLY A 312 -9.39 -10.86 -8.22
N ALA A 313 -8.38 -10.52 -9.04
CA ALA A 313 -8.50 -9.51 -10.09
C ALA A 313 -9.51 -9.91 -11.17
N CYS A 314 -9.43 -11.13 -11.70
CA CYS A 314 -10.39 -11.66 -12.68
C CYS A 314 -11.82 -11.63 -12.14
N PHE A 315 -12.02 -12.07 -10.90
CA PHE A 315 -13.34 -12.13 -10.29
C PHE A 315 -13.94 -10.74 -10.13
N TYR A 316 -13.15 -9.76 -9.68
CA TYR A 316 -13.58 -8.37 -9.63
C TYR A 316 -13.96 -7.85 -11.03
N ASP A 317 -13.08 -8.03 -12.01
CA ASP A 317 -13.29 -7.51 -13.37
C ASP A 317 -14.57 -8.08 -14.01
N ILE A 318 -14.80 -9.38 -13.90
CA ILE A 318 -15.95 -10.04 -14.53
C ILE A 318 -17.27 -9.67 -13.85
N MET A 319 -17.28 -9.55 -12.52
CA MET A 319 -18.52 -9.50 -11.74
C MET A 319 -18.87 -8.12 -11.19
N PHE A 320 -17.89 -7.24 -10.99
CA PHE A 320 -18.05 -5.99 -10.23
C PHE A 320 -17.53 -4.75 -10.96
N ALA A 321 -16.57 -4.88 -11.88
CA ALA A 321 -16.01 -3.71 -12.55
C ALA A 321 -17.12 -2.93 -13.28
N SER A 322 -17.05 -1.61 -13.17
CA SER A 322 -17.95 -0.71 -13.89
C SER A 322 -17.84 -0.95 -15.40
N SER A 323 -18.93 -0.71 -16.14
CA SER A 323 -18.93 -0.84 -17.61
C SER A 323 -17.80 -0.02 -18.25
N ASP A 324 -17.44 1.13 -17.69
CA ASP A 324 -16.35 1.97 -18.20
C ASP A 324 -14.98 1.35 -17.98
N VAL A 325 -14.71 0.76 -16.81
CA VAL A 325 -13.45 0.07 -16.51
C VAL A 325 -13.38 -1.25 -17.27
N TRP A 326 -14.48 -2.02 -17.32
CA TRP A 326 -14.59 -3.23 -18.13
C TRP A 326 -14.29 -2.93 -19.60
N ASN A 327 -14.96 -1.93 -20.18
CA ASN A 327 -14.78 -1.53 -21.58
C ASN A 327 -13.41 -0.89 -21.84
N ALA A 328 -12.79 -0.23 -20.87
CA ALA A 328 -11.43 0.29 -21.00
C ALA A 328 -10.40 -0.85 -21.06
N ASN A 329 -10.56 -1.88 -20.23
CA ASN A 329 -9.64 -3.02 -20.13
C ASN A 329 -9.91 -4.12 -21.17
N HIS A 330 -11.14 -4.20 -21.70
CA HIS A 330 -11.59 -5.25 -22.64
C HIS A 330 -12.14 -4.67 -23.94
N ARG A 331 -11.45 -3.70 -24.57
CA ARG A 331 -11.80 -3.21 -25.92
C ARG A 331 -11.64 -4.30 -26.99
N PHE A 332 -12.53 -5.28 -27.00
CA PHE A 332 -12.81 -6.10 -28.17
C PHE A 332 -13.61 -5.26 -29.15
N GLY A 333 -13.01 -4.94 -30.30
CA GLY A 333 -13.80 -4.61 -31.48
C GLY A 333 -14.51 -3.27 -31.52
N ARG A 334 -13.85 -2.14 -31.21
CA ARG A 334 -14.11 -0.94 -32.03
C ARG A 334 -13.27 -1.02 -33.30
N MET A 335 -13.58 -2.01 -34.16
CA MET A 335 -13.64 -1.66 -35.57
C MET A 335 -14.78 -0.65 -35.65
N SER A 336 -14.48 0.58 -36.05
CA SER A 336 -15.52 1.49 -36.49
C SER A 336 -16.22 0.81 -37.65
N VAL A 337 -17.34 0.14 -37.36
CA VAL A 337 -18.35 -0.16 -38.36
C VAL A 337 -19.08 1.17 -38.53
N SER A 338 -18.47 2.06 -39.33
CA SER A 338 -19.22 3.08 -40.04
C SER A 338 -20.09 2.32 -41.03
N PHE A 339 -21.33 2.04 -40.64
CA PHE A 339 -22.38 1.71 -41.58
C PHE A 339 -23.56 2.63 -41.25
N PHE A 340 -23.89 3.45 -42.25
CA PHE A 340 -24.96 4.45 -42.35
C PHE A 340 -24.70 5.70 -41.47
N GLN A 341 -24.49 6.89 -42.04
CA GLN A 341 -25.40 7.67 -42.90
C GLN A 341 -26.77 7.87 -42.26
#